data_AF-A0A8F5C108-F1
#
_entry.id   AF-A0A8F5C108-F1
#
_cell.length_a   1.000
_cell.length_b   1.000
_cell.length_c   1.000
_cell.angle_alpha   90.00
_cell.angle_beta   90.00
_cell.angle_gamma   90.00
#
_symmetry.space_group_name_H-M   'P 1'
#
loop_
_entity.id
_entity.type
_entity.pdbx_description
1 polymer ?
#
loop_
_entity_poly.entity_id
_entity_poly.type
_entity_poly.pdbx_seq_one_letter_code
_entity_poly.pdbx_strand_id
1 'polypeptide(L)'
;MYYIRETLSEGKPKLHYYQVSQENRGFKVFKASLSLSELNDILLSKTDIKFGITKKTATINSERLFKMAVIYGGVRQTMRKYSVSRFVSVSKVLISMEEFSLQFWYTEFISRFSHRNNVVDAYKVGRAFRDLYEL
;
A
#
# COMPACT_ATOMS: atom_id res chain seq x y z
N MET A 1 6.53 -14.70 -0.59
CA MET A 1 6.31 -13.99 -1.87
C MET A 1 5.04 -13.15 -1.76
N TYR A 2 5.03 -11.96 -2.34
CA TYR A 2 3.88 -11.05 -2.32
C TYR A 2 3.49 -10.67 -3.75
N TYR A 3 2.22 -10.34 -3.94
CA TYR A 3 1.79 -9.71 -5.20
C TYR A 3 0.69 -8.68 -4.98
N ILE A 4 0.65 -7.69 -5.86
CA ILE A 4 -0.35 -6.64 -5.90
C ILE A 4 -1.04 -6.74 -7.25
N ARG A 5 -2.37 -6.88 -7.25
CA ARG A 5 -3.17 -7.04 -8.46
C ARG A 5 -4.14 -5.88 -8.61
N GLU A 6 -4.11 -5.24 -9.77
CA GLU A 6 -5.11 -4.27 -10.20
C GLU A 6 -6.33 -4.98 -10.79
N THR A 7 -7.49 -4.57 -10.34
CA THR A 7 -8.79 -4.89 -10.92
C THR A 7 -9.55 -3.59 -11.21
N LEU A 8 -10.58 -3.69 -12.03
CA LEU A 8 -11.53 -2.59 -12.25
C LEU A 8 -12.81 -2.90 -11.48
N SER A 9 -13.28 -1.94 -10.70
CA SER A 9 -14.57 -1.99 -10.00
C SER A 9 -15.33 -0.73 -10.40
N GLU A 10 -16.47 -0.90 -11.08
CA GLU A 10 -17.27 0.24 -11.58
C GLU A 10 -16.44 1.22 -12.45
N GLY A 11 -15.55 0.67 -13.29
CA GLY A 11 -14.66 1.46 -14.15
C GLY A 11 -13.50 2.16 -13.42
N LYS A 12 -13.39 2.02 -12.09
CA LYS A 12 -12.31 2.62 -11.29
C LYS A 12 -11.26 1.57 -10.91
N PRO A 13 -9.96 1.92 -10.92
CA PRO A 13 -8.89 1.01 -10.56
C PRO A 13 -8.91 0.71 -9.05
N LYS A 14 -8.63 -0.55 -8.72
CA LYS A 14 -8.56 -1.04 -7.35
C LYS A 14 -7.40 -2.01 -7.22
N LEU A 15 -6.53 -1.76 -6.25
CA LEU A 15 -5.45 -2.67 -5.90
C LEU A 15 -5.90 -3.65 -4.82
N HIS A 16 -5.50 -4.90 -5.01
CA HIS A 16 -5.62 -5.98 -4.06
C HIS A 16 -4.23 -6.49 -3.71
N TYR A 17 -3.94 -6.53 -2.42
CA TYR A 17 -2.64 -6.90 -1.89
C TYR A 17 -2.70 -8.32 -1.36
N TYR A 18 -1.74 -9.15 -1.74
CA TYR A 18 -1.72 -10.56 -1.40
C TYR A 18 -0.37 -11.01 -0.85
N GLN A 19 -0.42 -11.87 0.16
CA GLN A 19 0.70 -12.64 0.66
C GLN A 19 0.51 -14.11 0.26
N VAL A 20 1.55 -14.73 -0.28
CA VAL A 20 1.54 -16.14 -0.67
C VAL A 20 2.14 -16.97 0.47
N SER A 21 1.39 -17.95 0.98
CA SER A 21 1.89 -18.90 1.98
C SER A 21 2.83 -19.93 1.37
N GLN A 22 3.48 -20.73 2.23
CA GLN A 22 4.34 -21.84 1.81
C GLN A 22 3.61 -22.88 0.93
N GLU A 23 2.29 -23.00 1.07
CA GLU A 23 1.44 -23.89 0.25
C GLU A 23 0.99 -23.27 -1.09
N ASN A 24 1.62 -22.18 -1.53
CA ASN A 24 1.24 -21.40 -2.73
C ASN A 24 -0.20 -20.86 -2.71
N ARG A 25 -0.82 -20.75 -1.54
CA ARG A 25 -2.14 -20.13 -1.38
C ARG A 25 -1.97 -18.63 -1.16
N GLY A 26 -2.66 -17.83 -1.97
CA GLY A 26 -2.65 -16.37 -1.87
C GLY A 26 -3.74 -15.86 -0.91
N PHE A 27 -3.34 -15.15 0.13
CA PHE A 27 -4.24 -14.53 1.11
C PHE A 27 -4.30 -13.03 0.85
N LYS A 28 -5.51 -12.49 0.67
CA LYS A 28 -5.70 -11.05 0.51
C LYS A 28 -5.51 -10.37 1.86
N VAL A 29 -4.49 -9.52 1.96
CA VAL A 29 -4.16 -8.80 3.19
C VAL A 29 -4.74 -7.41 3.23
N PHE A 30 -4.98 -6.79 2.06
CA PHE A 30 -5.49 -5.43 1.98
C PHE A 30 -6.14 -5.12 0.63
N LYS A 31 -6.85 -4.00 0.55
CA LYS A 31 -7.34 -3.43 -0.71
C LYS A 31 -7.32 -1.91 -0.67
N ALA A 32 -7.07 -1.27 -1.81
CA ALA A 32 -7.05 0.18 -1.91
C ALA A 32 -7.56 0.69 -3.26
N SER A 33 -8.19 1.86 -3.25
CA SER A 33 -8.69 2.54 -4.46
C SER A 33 -7.62 3.43 -5.09
N LEU A 34 -6.72 2.82 -5.86
CA LEU A 34 -5.70 3.47 -6.70
C LEU A 34 -5.33 2.55 -7.87
N SER A 35 -4.58 3.06 -8.84
CA SER A 35 -4.00 2.25 -9.92
C SER A 35 -2.59 1.76 -9.58
N LEU A 36 -2.18 0.69 -10.25
CA LEU A 36 -0.84 0.12 -10.14
C LEU A 36 0.19 1.07 -10.75
N SER A 37 -0.17 1.80 -11.82
CA SER A 37 0.66 2.87 -12.37
C SER A 37 0.95 3.93 -11.32
N GLU A 38 -0.07 4.44 -10.64
CA GLU A 38 0.12 5.46 -9.59
C GLU A 38 1.05 4.94 -8.49
N LEU A 39 0.82 3.71 -8.00
CA LEU A 39 1.67 3.08 -6.99
C LEU A 39 3.12 2.94 -7.48
N ASN A 40 3.31 2.53 -8.73
CA ASN A 40 4.63 2.37 -9.32
C ASN A 40 5.37 3.71 -9.44
N ASP A 41 4.69 4.71 -9.99
CA ASP A 41 5.29 6.00 -10.36
C ASP A 41 5.63 6.84 -9.12
N ILE A 42 4.83 6.72 -8.05
CA ILE A 42 5.02 7.48 -6.81
C ILE A 42 5.96 6.77 -5.82
N LEU A 43 5.89 5.44 -5.74
CA LEU A 43 6.56 4.68 -4.69
C LEU A 43 7.53 3.62 -5.23
N LEU A 44 7.04 2.61 -5.95
CA LEU A 44 7.84 1.39 -6.21
C LEU A 44 9.12 1.71 -7.01
N SER A 45 8.98 2.49 -8.09
CA SER A 45 10.08 2.90 -8.96
C SER A 45 11.07 3.88 -8.31
N LYS A 46 10.75 4.39 -7.10
CA LYS A 46 11.63 5.29 -6.34
C LYS A 46 12.55 4.56 -5.37
N THR A 47 12.44 3.24 -5.30
CA THR A 47 13.30 2.38 -4.49
C THR A 47 14.34 1.68 -5.37
N ASP A 48 15.47 1.31 -4.79
CA ASP A 48 16.49 0.44 -5.39
C ASP A 48 16.12 -1.06 -5.32
N ILE A 49 15.01 -1.39 -4.65
CA ILE A 49 14.53 -2.74 -4.44
C ILE A 49 13.92 -3.28 -5.72
N LYS A 50 14.45 -4.41 -6.23
CA LYS A 50 13.92 -5.08 -7.42
C LYS A 50 12.54 -5.69 -7.18
N PHE A 51 11.64 -5.49 -8.14
CA PHE A 51 10.32 -6.12 -8.20
C PHE A 51 9.96 -6.43 -9.66
N GLY A 52 9.10 -7.42 -9.87
CA GLY A 52 8.53 -7.70 -11.19
C GLY A 52 7.24 -6.90 -11.39
N ILE A 53 7.00 -6.34 -12.57
CA ILE A 53 5.76 -5.62 -12.87
C ILE A 53 5.23 -5.97 -14.27
N THR A 54 3.92 -6.07 -14.35
CA THR A 54 3.14 -6.20 -15.59
C THR A 54 2.04 -5.13 -15.56
N LYS A 55 1.26 -5.02 -16.64
CA LYS A 55 0.16 -4.04 -16.72
C LYS A 55 -0.83 -4.10 -15.56
N LYS A 56 -1.08 -5.30 -14.98
CA LYS A 56 -2.10 -5.50 -13.94
C LYS A 56 -1.56 -6.10 -12.64
N THR A 57 -0.31 -6.51 -12.60
CA THR A 57 0.25 -7.23 -11.43
C THR A 57 1.68 -6.78 -11.16
N ALA A 58 1.98 -6.47 -9.91
CA ALA A 58 3.34 -6.38 -9.40
C ALA A 58 3.65 -7.58 -8.49
N THR A 59 4.81 -8.19 -8.71
CA THR A 59 5.34 -9.30 -7.92
C THR A 59 6.49 -8.79 -7.08
N ILE A 60 6.35 -8.92 -5.76
CA ILE A 60 7.27 -8.34 -4.79
C ILE A 60 7.85 -9.46 -3.92
N ASN A 61 9.18 -9.54 -3.88
CA ASN A 61 9.90 -10.48 -3.01
C ASN A 61 10.38 -9.83 -1.70
N SER A 62 10.54 -8.50 -1.70
CA SER A 62 10.91 -7.74 -0.52
C SER A 62 9.69 -7.45 0.36
N GLU A 63 9.72 -7.95 1.59
CA GLU A 63 8.69 -7.66 2.58
C GLU A 63 8.59 -6.16 2.86
N ARG A 64 9.73 -5.47 2.99
CA ARG A 64 9.79 -4.01 3.19
C ARG A 64 9.04 -3.25 2.09
N LEU A 65 9.32 -3.58 0.82
CA LEU A 65 8.64 -2.94 -0.32
C LEU A 65 7.13 -3.21 -0.32
N PHE A 66 6.73 -4.42 0.08
CA PHE A 66 5.33 -4.78 0.20
C PHE A 66 4.63 -3.99 1.33
N LYS A 67 5.26 -3.85 2.51
CA LYS A 67 4.74 -3.04 3.62
C LYS A 67 4.54 -1.59 3.20
N MET A 68 5.56 -0.99 2.57
CA MET A 68 5.47 0.38 2.04
C MET A 68 4.28 0.52 1.09
N ALA A 69 4.06 -0.45 0.19
CA ALA A 69 2.95 -0.42 -0.76
C ALA A 69 1.57 -0.53 -0.09
N VAL A 70 1.44 -1.35 0.95
CA VAL A 70 0.20 -1.46 1.75
C VAL A 70 -0.09 -0.16 2.47
N ILE A 71 0.91 0.41 3.16
CA ILE A 71 0.77 1.66 3.91
C ILE A 71 0.42 2.81 2.97
N TYR A 72 1.13 2.95 1.84
CA TYR A 72 0.80 3.94 0.82
C TYR A 72 -0.64 3.79 0.33
N GLY A 73 -1.07 2.57 -0.02
CA GLY A 73 -2.45 2.33 -0.46
C GLY A 73 -3.49 2.68 0.62
N GLY A 74 -3.17 2.45 1.88
CA GLY A 74 -4.01 2.82 3.02
C GLY A 74 -4.12 4.34 3.21
N VAL A 75 -2.98 5.02 3.25
CA VAL A 75 -2.89 6.48 3.40
C VAL A 75 -3.54 7.20 2.22
N ARG A 76 -3.28 6.73 0.99
CA ARG A 76 -3.81 7.27 -0.27
C ARG A 76 -5.35 7.34 -0.30
N GLN A 77 -6.03 6.39 0.33
CA GLN A 77 -7.50 6.36 0.43
C GLN A 77 -8.05 7.48 1.32
N THR A 78 -7.23 8.05 2.20
CA THR A 78 -7.64 9.15 3.10
C THR A 78 -7.47 10.54 2.50
N MET A 79 -6.80 10.61 1.34
CA MET A 79 -6.49 11.84 0.63
C MET A 79 -7.58 12.14 -0.38
N ARG A 80 -8.49 13.06 0.00
CA ARG A 80 -9.64 13.45 -0.83
C ARG A 80 -9.28 14.29 -2.06
N LYS A 81 -8.14 14.99 -2.05
CA LYS A 81 -7.66 15.82 -3.16
C LYS A 81 -6.35 15.26 -3.70
N TYR A 82 -6.28 15.08 -5.01
CA TYR A 82 -5.08 14.63 -5.70
C TYR A 82 -4.04 15.75 -5.69
N SER A 83 -3.08 15.69 -4.76
CA SER A 83 -1.92 16.56 -4.77
C SER A 83 -0.68 15.70 -4.93
N VAL A 84 -0.04 15.79 -6.08
CA VAL A 84 1.18 15.03 -6.38
C VAL A 84 2.26 15.29 -5.33
N SER A 85 2.39 16.53 -4.86
CA SER A 85 3.38 16.88 -3.83
C SER A 85 3.14 16.12 -2.52
N ARG A 86 1.88 15.95 -2.11
CA ARG A 86 1.49 15.18 -0.92
C ARG A 86 1.85 13.71 -1.04
N PHE A 87 1.54 13.10 -2.19
CA PHE A 87 1.88 11.71 -2.45
C PHE A 87 3.40 11.48 -2.50
N VAL A 88 4.15 12.42 -3.06
CA VAL A 88 5.62 12.40 -3.06
C VAL A 88 6.18 12.58 -1.64
N SER A 89 5.60 13.42 -0.80
CA SER A 89 6.02 13.56 0.60
C SER A 89 5.80 12.24 1.35
N VAL A 90 4.64 11.60 1.19
CA VAL A 90 4.38 10.29 1.79
C VAL A 90 5.36 9.23 1.28
N SER A 91 5.65 9.20 -0.03
CA SER A 91 6.59 8.21 -0.55
C SER A 91 8.00 8.40 0.01
N LYS A 92 8.47 9.65 0.13
CA LYS A 92 9.75 9.97 0.78
C LYS A 92 9.79 9.46 2.22
N VAL A 93 8.75 9.76 3.01
CA VAL A 93 8.62 9.29 4.40
C VAL A 93 8.71 7.77 4.46
N LEU A 94 7.97 7.05 3.61
CA LEU A 94 7.96 5.58 3.61
C LEU A 94 9.32 4.99 3.24
N ILE A 95 10.00 5.57 2.25
CA ILE A 95 11.32 5.12 1.79
C ILE A 95 12.36 5.28 2.91
N SER A 96 12.35 6.40 3.62
CA SER A 96 13.27 6.68 4.73
C SER A 96 12.87 6.07 6.07
N MET A 97 11.67 5.50 6.19
CA MET A 97 11.14 5.00 7.46
C MET A 97 11.89 3.77 7.95
N GLU A 98 12.29 3.76 9.23
CA GLU A 98 12.90 2.58 9.85
C GLU A 98 11.96 1.36 9.86
N GLU A 99 12.53 0.16 9.82
CA GLU A 99 11.75 -1.08 9.69
C GLU A 99 10.77 -1.29 10.85
N PHE A 100 11.12 -0.87 12.06
CA PHE A 100 10.24 -0.97 13.22
C PHE A 100 8.97 -0.10 13.05
N SER A 101 9.13 1.16 12.69
CA SER A 101 8.00 2.05 12.41
C SER A 101 7.17 1.57 11.23
N LEU A 102 7.84 1.06 10.18
CA LEU A 102 7.16 0.49 9.02
C LEU A 102 6.31 -0.74 9.41
N GLN A 103 6.85 -1.64 10.23
CA GLN A 103 6.13 -2.79 10.76
C GLN A 103 4.92 -2.39 11.59
N PHE A 104 5.07 -1.37 12.44
CA PHE A 104 3.97 -0.84 13.26
C PHE A 104 2.80 -0.38 12.39
N TRP A 105 3.06 0.50 11.42
CA TRP A 105 2.00 1.03 10.55
C TRP A 105 1.37 -0.06 9.68
N TYR A 106 2.17 -0.96 9.13
CA TYR A 106 1.67 -2.11 8.38
C TYR A 106 0.73 -2.97 9.24
N THR A 107 1.11 -3.25 10.48
CA THR A 107 0.30 -4.04 11.42
C THR A 107 -1.00 -3.33 11.76
N GLU A 108 -0.99 -2.00 11.98
CA GLU A 108 -2.21 -1.22 12.19
C GLU A 108 -3.15 -1.28 10.97
N PHE A 109 -2.63 -1.15 9.75
CA PHE A 109 -3.47 -1.25 8.55
C PHE A 109 -4.10 -2.64 8.39
N ILE A 110 -3.32 -3.70 8.59
CA ILE A 110 -3.82 -5.06 8.41
C ILE A 110 -4.77 -5.47 9.54
N SER A 111 -4.44 -5.17 10.79
CA SER A 111 -5.27 -5.56 11.94
C SER A 111 -6.67 -4.93 11.86
N ARG A 112 -6.75 -3.64 11.49
CA ARG A 112 -8.01 -2.93 11.31
C ARG A 112 -8.78 -3.42 10.09
N PHE A 113 -8.08 -3.79 9.01
CA PHE A 113 -8.72 -4.36 7.83
C PHE A 113 -9.25 -5.78 8.09
N SER A 114 -8.47 -6.64 8.74
CA SER A 114 -8.79 -8.05 8.95
C SER A 114 -9.95 -8.26 9.93
N HIS A 115 -10.10 -7.39 10.94
CA HIS A 115 -11.11 -7.58 11.97
C HIS A 115 -12.55 -7.57 11.45
N ARG A 116 -12.85 -6.89 10.32
CA ARG A 116 -14.23 -6.75 9.76
C ARG A 116 -14.30 -6.49 8.25
N ASN A 117 -13.21 -6.63 7.49
CA ASN A 117 -13.07 -6.04 6.15
C ASN A 117 -13.40 -4.52 6.12
N ASN A 118 -13.29 -3.85 7.28
CA ASN A 118 -13.82 -2.52 7.49
C ASN A 118 -12.82 -1.46 7.03
N VAL A 119 -13.08 -0.92 5.85
CA VAL A 119 -12.27 0.16 5.25
C VAL A 119 -12.30 1.43 6.12
N VAL A 120 -13.32 1.63 6.96
CA VAL A 120 -13.44 2.81 7.82
C VAL A 120 -12.37 2.85 8.90
N ASP A 121 -12.03 1.72 9.53
CA ASP A 121 -11.02 1.73 10.59
C ASP A 121 -9.60 1.85 10.01
N ALA A 122 -9.35 1.27 8.83
CA ALA A 122 -8.13 1.55 8.06
C ALA A 122 -8.03 3.04 7.65
N TYR A 123 -9.15 3.71 7.40
CA TYR A 123 -9.18 5.16 7.13
C TYR A 123 -8.68 5.98 8.32
N LYS A 124 -9.01 5.57 9.56
CA LYS A 124 -8.51 6.25 10.77
C LYS A 124 -6.99 6.12 10.90
N VAL A 125 -6.45 4.93 10.63
CA VAL A 125 -4.99 4.69 10.60
C VAL A 125 -4.30 5.58 9.56
N GLY A 126 -4.83 5.62 8.34
CA GLY A 126 -4.26 6.46 7.29
C GLY A 126 -4.35 7.95 7.61
N ARG A 127 -5.40 8.40 8.31
CA ARG A 127 -5.50 9.77 8.80
C ARG A 127 -4.45 10.06 9.87
N ALA A 128 -4.27 9.17 10.84
CA ALA A 128 -3.27 9.33 11.89
C ALA A 128 -1.84 9.38 11.31
N PHE A 129 -1.52 8.48 10.37
CA PHE A 129 -0.24 8.52 9.65
C PHE A 129 -0.03 9.88 8.97
N ARG A 130 -1.04 10.34 8.23
CA ARG A 130 -0.98 11.60 7.51
C ARG A 130 -0.77 12.78 8.45
N ASP A 131 -1.51 12.83 9.54
CA ASP A 131 -1.43 13.95 10.49
C ASP A 131 -0.06 13.98 11.22
N LEU A 132 0.67 12.86 11.26
CA LEU A 132 2.03 12.78 11.81
C LEU A 132 3.13 13.14 10.81
N TYR A 133 2.97 12.79 9.53
CA TYR A 133 4.05 12.83 8.54
C TYR A 133 3.80 13.74 7.33
N GLU A 134 2.58 14.23 7.13
CA GLU A 134 2.30 15.34 6.22
C GLU A 134 2.22 16.65 7.01
N LEU A 135 3.28 17.45 6.92
CA LEU A 135 3.28 18.86 7.31
C LEU A 135 2.82 19.71 6.12
#